data_AF-A0A7M7T2G9-F1
#
_entry.id   AF-A0A7M7T2G9-F1
#
_cell.length_a   1.000
_cell.length_b   1.000
_cell.length_c   1.000
_cell.angle_alpha   90.00
_cell.angle_beta   90.00
_cell.angle_gamma   90.00
#
_symmetry.space_group_name_H-M   'P 1'
#
loop_
_entity.id
_entity.type
_entity.pdbx_description
1 polymer ?
#
loop_
_entity_poly.entity_id
_entity_poly.type
_entity_poly.pdbx_seq_one_letter_code
_entity_poly.pdbx_strand_id
1 'polypeptide(L)'
;MLEPEGLKMELDNCCGDSSSEDGFIDPLTKIVQRWGCPSVLKILEENEVDVETLPLLSESIITSFIPKIGPRLKFLAGWRAEYHAANQQSMEQASTSTRSPSVFSLDDCSDLSCVTGSEWSPRQSPSQPSLDTPLYDSPESKSPDQHPPLKRVKKVHFNIACILRETTMGRAALRNINATNLCSKRDRHTVVDMLTQYLIREYGTKPSSFVKASMAHAIVTSFPFLKDPESPLGYEAWYCVGAKGRPATGYLEEHLRYVRKKEKSLRVPVAEDEAESQKQGDTDLESVNDDNITTMEEWLRNNKEPEDMVKDYMKQTATKRHDWIKRSDCCVKNILTTYPRLLDAGMIEGDFAELFPEKANALYQKWPTFCNKVVDFTEKTGNWRSARAEFENIHDPGKLSLEEKSNLGFYMLPVLFRGRKDSKRGTYTTAETLSSFIDVQPEVLDIQTYVDNIDEAVRSQPFVVVRGNILTPIQAYVVVERRILPAATLLKAVDLCFKALYVMDIEYQPQSCSVWKFLQIVVFQFTDGEHLTPKLREVRAFMNMP
;
A
#
# COMPACT_ATOMS: atom_id res chain seq x y z
N MET A 1 35.71 -51.54 34.42
CA MET A 1 34.68 -51.31 35.45
C MET A 1 33.92 -50.06 35.06
N LEU A 2 32.60 -50.14 35.04
CA LEU A 2 31.70 -48.99 34.92
C LEU A 2 31.54 -48.36 36.30
N GLU A 3 31.39 -47.04 36.40
CA GLU A 3 30.45 -46.41 37.36
C GLU A 3 29.90 -45.08 36.77
N PRO A 4 28.70 -44.62 37.19
CA PRO A 4 27.95 -43.55 36.53
C PRO A 4 27.55 -42.37 37.45
N GLU A 5 26.78 -41.43 36.87
CA GLU A 5 25.68 -40.61 37.43
C GLU A 5 25.59 -40.25 38.94
N GLY A 6 25.20 -39.00 39.22
CA GLY A 6 24.56 -38.65 40.50
C GLY A 6 24.35 -37.15 40.77
N LEU A 7 23.15 -36.62 40.51
CA LEU A 7 22.71 -35.32 41.05
C LEU A 7 22.53 -35.39 42.58
N LYS A 8 22.72 -34.28 43.28
CA LYS A 8 21.81 -33.89 44.37
C LYS A 8 21.77 -32.38 44.62
N MET A 9 20.59 -31.90 45.02
CA MET A 9 20.24 -30.50 45.28
C MET A 9 19.23 -30.46 46.44
N GLU A 10 19.57 -29.80 47.53
CA GLU A 10 18.80 -29.51 48.76
C GLU A 10 19.59 -28.35 49.41
N LEU A 11 19.15 -27.08 49.51
CA LEU A 11 17.95 -26.40 50.03
C LEU A 11 17.73 -26.49 51.56
N ASP A 12 17.68 -25.29 52.16
CA ASP A 12 17.12 -24.87 53.45
C ASP A 12 17.76 -25.44 54.74
N ASN A 13 18.14 -24.58 55.71
CA ASN A 13 17.13 -23.88 56.51
C ASN A 13 17.55 -22.58 57.21
N CYS A 14 16.51 -21.85 57.63
CA CYS A 14 16.54 -20.53 58.26
C CYS A 14 17.05 -20.52 59.72
N CYS A 15 17.58 -19.37 60.14
CA CYS A 15 17.20 -18.71 61.40
C CYS A 15 17.33 -17.20 61.22
N GLY A 16 16.28 -16.46 61.55
CA GLY A 16 16.24 -15.00 61.37
C GLY A 16 16.69 -14.24 62.61
N ASP A 17 16.85 -12.93 62.46
CA ASP A 17 16.86 -11.99 63.56
C ASP A 17 15.87 -10.86 63.26
N SER A 18 15.11 -10.45 64.26
CA SER A 18 13.98 -9.53 64.11
C SER A 18 14.35 -8.15 64.64
N SER A 19 14.93 -7.30 63.78
CA SER A 19 15.08 -5.87 64.04
C SER A 19 13.93 -5.08 63.43
N SER A 20 13.22 -4.34 64.27
CA SER A 20 12.17 -3.41 63.87
C SER A 20 12.77 -2.14 63.28
N GLU A 21 12.99 -2.11 61.97
CA GLU A 21 13.19 -0.87 61.23
C GLU A 21 11.85 -0.46 60.60
N ASP A 22 11.32 0.70 61.00
CA ASP A 22 10.32 1.44 60.21
C ASP A 22 11.02 1.93 58.94
N GLY A 23 11.19 1.02 57.98
CA GLY A 23 12.00 1.22 56.80
C GLY A 23 11.53 2.44 56.01
N PHE A 24 12.46 3.34 55.71
CA PHE A 24 12.23 4.47 54.82
C PHE A 24 11.97 3.94 53.40
N ILE A 25 10.74 3.51 53.13
CA ILE A 25 10.35 3.04 51.79
C ILE A 25 10.50 4.23 50.85
N ASP A 26 11.47 4.09 49.94
CA ASP A 26 11.83 5.07 48.93
C ASP A 26 10.57 5.59 48.18
N PRO A 27 10.47 6.91 47.89
CA PRO A 27 9.29 7.45 47.22
C PRO A 27 9.02 6.83 45.85
N LEU A 28 10.05 6.48 45.06
CA LEU A 28 9.87 5.82 43.76
C LEU A 28 9.23 4.43 43.94
N THR A 29 9.70 3.67 44.91
CA THR A 29 9.16 2.37 45.32
C THR A 29 7.68 2.46 45.68
N LYS A 30 7.25 3.50 46.42
CA LYS A 30 5.82 3.73 46.71
C LYS A 30 5.00 4.00 45.45
N ILE A 31 5.50 4.80 44.52
CA ILE A 31 4.81 5.14 43.26
C ILE A 31 4.61 3.89 42.39
N VAL A 32 5.67 3.12 42.16
CA VAL A 32 5.61 1.93 41.29
C VAL A 32 4.80 0.78 41.91
N GLN A 33 4.81 0.66 43.24
CA GLN A 33 3.91 -0.24 43.96
C GLN A 33 2.43 0.20 43.82
N ARG A 34 2.13 1.50 43.94
CA ARG A 34 0.78 2.06 43.69
C ARG A 34 0.28 1.75 42.27
N TRP A 35 1.16 1.77 41.28
CA TRP A 35 0.84 1.39 39.89
C TRP A 35 0.75 -0.14 39.66
N GLY A 36 0.90 -0.95 40.70
CA GLY A 36 0.71 -2.41 40.63
C GLY A 36 1.74 -3.14 39.74
N CYS A 37 2.93 -2.55 39.57
CA CYS A 37 4.01 -3.09 38.73
C CYS A 37 5.40 -3.08 39.42
N PRO A 38 5.54 -3.56 40.67
CA PRO A 38 6.81 -3.51 41.44
C PRO A 38 7.99 -4.20 40.76
N SER A 39 7.75 -5.13 39.82
CA SER A 39 8.80 -5.77 39.00
C SER A 39 9.51 -4.81 38.02
N VAL A 40 9.06 -3.56 37.90
CA VAL A 40 9.70 -2.50 37.12
C VAL A 40 10.78 -1.77 37.92
N LEU A 41 10.78 -1.84 39.26
CA LEU A 41 11.72 -1.06 40.10
C LEU A 41 13.19 -1.32 39.77
N LYS A 42 13.59 -2.59 39.67
CA LYS A 42 14.95 -2.98 39.26
C LYS A 42 15.35 -2.42 37.89
N ILE A 43 14.39 -2.27 36.98
CA ILE A 43 14.63 -1.73 35.64
C ILE A 43 14.85 -0.21 35.69
N LEU A 44 14.12 0.50 36.55
CA LEU A 44 14.31 1.94 36.76
C LEU A 44 15.68 2.21 37.41
N GLU A 45 16.05 1.41 38.41
CA GLU A 45 17.37 1.44 39.05
C GLU A 45 18.50 1.15 38.04
N GLU A 46 18.35 0.11 37.20
CA GLU A 46 19.28 -0.22 36.10
C GLU A 46 19.39 0.87 35.01
N ASN A 47 18.44 1.82 34.95
CA ASN A 47 18.42 2.93 33.98
C ASN A 47 18.56 4.30 34.67
N GLU A 48 18.97 4.34 35.94
CA GLU A 48 19.18 5.56 36.74
C GLU A 48 17.95 6.50 36.77
N VAL A 49 16.73 5.94 36.68
CA VAL A 49 15.48 6.72 36.75
C VAL A 49 15.06 6.91 38.21
N ASP A 50 15.13 8.16 38.66
CA ASP A 50 14.73 8.61 39.98
C ASP A 50 13.37 9.35 39.98
N VAL A 51 12.99 9.95 41.11
CA VAL A 51 11.72 10.67 41.28
C VAL A 51 11.67 11.99 40.48
N GLU A 52 12.83 12.60 40.17
CA GLU A 52 12.91 13.87 39.44
C GLU A 52 12.87 13.67 37.91
N THR A 53 13.43 12.56 37.44
CA THR A 53 13.47 12.16 36.03
C THR A 53 12.23 11.39 35.58
N LEU A 54 11.54 10.68 36.49
CA LEU A 54 10.29 9.96 36.22
C LEU A 54 9.22 10.80 35.46
N PRO A 55 8.95 12.08 35.80
CA PRO A 55 7.99 12.91 35.06
C PRO A 55 8.46 13.35 33.67
N LEU A 56 9.76 13.27 33.39
CA LEU A 56 10.39 13.73 32.13
C LEU A 56 10.44 12.64 31.05
N LEU A 57 10.11 11.40 31.41
CA LEU A 57 10.06 10.28 30.47
C LEU A 57 9.05 10.53 29.33
N SER A 58 9.27 9.88 28.20
CA SER A 58 8.29 9.79 27.12
C SER A 58 7.80 8.36 26.96
N GLU A 59 6.64 8.18 26.31
CA GLU A 59 6.11 6.84 26.03
C GLU A 59 7.06 5.98 25.20
N SER A 60 7.88 6.58 24.33
CA SER A 60 8.90 5.86 23.55
C SER A 60 10.03 5.35 24.43
N ILE A 61 10.52 6.18 25.37
CA ILE A 61 11.58 5.80 26.32
C ILE A 61 11.08 4.70 27.28
N ILE A 62 9.87 4.86 27.85
CA ILE A 62 9.24 3.84 28.70
C ILE A 62 9.07 2.51 27.93
N THR A 63 8.76 2.60 26.64
CA THR A 63 8.60 1.42 25.78
C THR A 63 9.93 0.72 25.49
N SER A 64 11.05 1.43 25.40
CA SER A 64 12.37 0.83 25.16
C SER A 64 12.94 0.13 26.40
N PHE A 65 12.83 0.70 27.60
CA PHE A 65 13.47 0.11 28.79
C PHE A 65 12.61 -0.93 29.52
N ILE A 66 11.27 -0.94 29.41
CA ILE A 66 10.42 -1.98 30.02
C ILE A 66 10.02 -3.06 28.98
N PRO A 67 10.77 -4.17 28.83
CA PRO A 67 10.49 -5.16 27.78
C PRO A 67 9.21 -5.98 28.01
N LYS A 68 8.86 -6.26 29.27
CA LYS A 68 7.70 -7.09 29.63
C LYS A 68 6.40 -6.30 29.44
N ILE A 69 5.55 -6.76 28.51
CA ILE A 69 4.31 -6.08 28.08
C ILE A 69 3.37 -5.75 29.25
N GLY A 70 3.07 -6.73 30.12
CA GLY A 70 2.13 -6.53 31.24
C GLY A 70 2.56 -5.43 32.23
N PRO A 71 3.77 -5.52 32.82
CA PRO A 71 4.32 -4.45 33.66
C PRO A 71 4.41 -3.10 32.95
N ARG A 72 4.84 -3.06 31.68
CA ARG A 72 4.91 -1.83 30.86
C ARG A 72 3.56 -1.15 30.71
N LEU A 73 2.48 -1.89 30.43
CA LEU A 73 1.14 -1.31 30.29
C LEU A 73 0.61 -0.72 31.61
N LYS A 74 0.87 -1.39 32.74
CA LYS A 74 0.52 -0.86 34.08
C LYS A 74 1.31 0.42 34.41
N PHE A 75 2.61 0.41 34.14
CA PHE A 75 3.48 1.56 34.36
C PHE A 75 3.05 2.75 33.50
N LEU A 76 2.81 2.56 32.19
CA LEU A 76 2.29 3.59 31.30
C LEU A 76 0.93 4.15 31.75
N ALA A 77 0.03 3.30 32.26
CA ALA A 77 -1.26 3.76 32.76
C ALA A 77 -1.13 4.66 34.00
N GLY A 78 -0.30 4.27 34.98
CA GLY A 78 -0.03 5.09 36.17
C GLY A 78 0.71 6.39 35.85
N TRP A 79 1.77 6.29 35.05
CA TRP A 79 2.57 7.44 34.62
C TRP A 79 1.75 8.47 33.83
N ARG A 80 0.85 8.02 32.94
CA ARG A 80 -0.06 8.92 32.21
C ARG A 80 -1.02 9.66 33.14
N ALA A 81 -1.56 8.97 34.13
CA ALA A 81 -2.52 9.54 35.08
C ALA A 81 -1.89 10.60 35.99
N GLU A 82 -0.59 10.46 36.32
CA GLU A 82 0.09 11.35 37.27
C GLU A 82 0.90 12.47 36.60
N TYR A 83 1.54 12.23 35.43
CA TYR A 83 2.52 13.17 34.85
C TYR A 83 2.17 13.66 33.43
N HIS A 84 1.61 12.81 32.58
CA HIS A 84 1.35 13.17 31.17
C HIS A 84 0.30 14.29 31.02
N ALA A 85 -0.71 14.35 31.90
CA ALA A 85 -1.71 15.42 31.88
C ALA A 85 -1.13 16.80 32.27
N ALA A 86 -0.10 16.84 33.12
CA ALA A 86 0.54 18.08 33.55
C ALA A 86 1.50 18.65 32.48
N ASN A 87 2.29 17.79 31.83
CA ASN A 87 3.26 18.22 30.80
C ASN A 87 2.62 18.75 29.50
N GLN A 88 1.32 18.53 29.27
CA GLN A 88 0.63 19.17 28.14
C GLN A 88 0.28 20.65 28.42
N GLN A 89 0.07 21.04 29.68
CA GLN A 89 -0.36 22.40 30.02
C GLN A 89 0.80 23.43 30.09
N SER A 90 2.02 22.98 30.34
CA SER A 90 3.22 23.84 30.41
C SER A 90 3.72 24.29 29.03
N MET A 91 3.38 23.58 27.95
CA MET A 91 3.81 23.91 26.58
C MET A 91 2.82 24.82 25.82
N GLU A 92 1.56 24.92 26.24
CA GLU A 92 0.53 25.72 25.56
C GLU A 92 0.53 27.22 25.92
N GLN A 93 1.21 27.63 27.00
CA GLN A 93 1.22 29.04 27.42
C GLN A 93 2.13 29.96 26.60
N ALA A 94 3.01 29.43 25.75
CA ALA A 94 3.96 30.23 24.96
C ALA A 94 3.37 30.83 23.65
N SER A 95 2.15 30.47 23.26
CA SER A 95 1.62 30.76 21.91
C SER A 95 0.13 31.11 21.88
N THR A 96 -0.27 32.18 22.60
CA THR A 96 -1.66 32.70 22.57
C THR A 96 -1.77 34.16 22.12
N SER A 97 -1.93 34.37 20.81
CA SER A 97 -2.55 35.59 20.26
C SER A 97 -3.18 35.39 18.88
N THR A 98 -4.32 34.69 18.79
CA THR A 98 -5.54 35.12 18.06
C THR A 98 -6.71 34.11 18.15
N ARG A 99 -7.94 34.63 18.09
CA ARG A 99 -9.27 33.99 18.26
C ARG A 99 -9.89 33.63 16.89
N SER A 100 -10.71 32.61 16.63
CA SER A 100 -11.24 31.38 17.30
C SER A 100 -11.84 30.46 16.18
N PRO A 101 -12.62 29.37 16.41
CA PRO A 101 -12.87 28.52 17.59
C PRO A 101 -12.67 26.99 17.32
N SER A 102 -12.97 26.17 18.34
CA SER A 102 -12.75 24.72 18.46
C SER A 102 -13.46 23.76 17.47
N VAL A 103 -12.81 22.63 17.17
CA VAL A 103 -13.45 21.31 17.05
C VAL A 103 -12.61 20.28 17.83
N PHE A 104 -13.27 19.43 18.62
CA PHE A 104 -12.64 18.42 19.47
C PHE A 104 -11.91 17.33 18.68
N SER A 105 -10.74 16.92 19.20
CA SER A 105 -10.07 15.66 18.87
C SER A 105 -10.64 14.54 19.75
N LEU A 106 -10.81 13.33 19.19
CA LEU A 106 -11.03 12.06 19.91
C LEU A 106 -10.99 10.89 18.90
N ASP A 107 -9.77 10.44 18.60
CA ASP A 107 -9.45 9.00 18.49
C ASP A 107 -9.14 8.53 19.95
N ASP A 108 -9.33 7.31 20.43
CA ASP A 108 -9.92 6.06 19.91
C ASP A 108 -10.38 5.29 21.18
N CYS A 109 -11.50 4.56 21.13
CA CYS A 109 -11.91 3.72 22.26
C CYS A 109 -12.74 2.50 21.81
N SER A 110 -12.18 1.31 22.07
CA SER A 110 -12.85 0.03 21.88
C SER A 110 -13.74 -0.35 23.07
N ASP A 111 -14.74 -1.20 22.81
CA ASP A 111 -15.54 -2.00 23.75
C ASP A 111 -16.18 -1.32 24.98
N LEU A 112 -17.52 -1.30 25.01
CA LEU A 112 -18.27 -1.89 26.12
C LEU A 112 -19.75 -2.12 25.82
N SER A 113 -20.29 -3.14 26.48
CA SER A 113 -21.66 -3.64 26.40
C SER A 113 -22.48 -3.31 27.66
N CYS A 114 -23.69 -2.78 27.49
CA CYS A 114 -24.86 -2.98 28.37
C CYS A 114 -26.11 -2.46 27.62
N VAL A 115 -27.14 -3.26 27.33
CA VAL A 115 -28.19 -3.82 28.21
C VAL A 115 -29.10 -2.75 28.84
N THR A 116 -30.11 -2.34 28.06
CA THR A 116 -31.54 -2.28 28.44
C THR A 116 -32.34 -2.67 27.17
N GLY A 117 -33.45 -3.41 27.21
CA GLY A 117 -34.28 -3.81 28.34
C GLY A 117 -35.73 -3.39 28.12
N SER A 118 -36.38 -3.87 27.06
CA SER A 118 -37.84 -3.76 26.90
C SER A 118 -38.37 -4.85 25.97
N GLU A 119 -39.37 -5.61 26.44
CA GLU A 119 -40.02 -6.72 25.73
C GLU A 119 -41.33 -6.29 25.04
N TRP A 120 -41.98 -7.26 24.36
CA TRP A 120 -43.42 -7.29 23.99
C TRP A 120 -43.82 -6.50 22.72
N SER A 121 -44.58 -7.01 21.74
CA SER A 121 -45.00 -8.37 21.32
C SER A 121 -45.55 -8.33 19.87
N PRO A 122 -45.72 -9.47 19.16
CA PRO A 122 -46.14 -9.49 17.75
C PRO A 122 -47.67 -9.51 17.51
N ARG A 123 -48.13 -8.85 16.44
CA ARG A 123 -49.42 -9.08 15.74
C ARG A 123 -49.20 -8.91 14.23
N GLN A 124 -49.37 -9.98 13.45
CA GLN A 124 -50.60 -10.40 12.75
C GLN A 124 -50.93 -9.60 11.48
N SER A 125 -50.73 -10.25 10.33
CA SER A 125 -51.22 -9.87 9.01
C SER A 125 -52.74 -10.07 8.88
N PRO A 126 -53.40 -9.33 7.98
CA PRO A 126 -54.60 -9.87 7.31
C PRO A 126 -54.53 -9.82 5.76
N SER A 127 -54.80 -10.99 5.16
CA SER A 127 -55.64 -11.25 3.97
C SER A 127 -55.58 -10.39 2.69
N GLN A 128 -55.36 -11.08 1.57
CA GLN A 128 -55.89 -10.70 0.24
C GLN A 128 -57.44 -10.84 0.19
N PRO A 129 -58.09 -10.25 -0.83
CA PRO A 129 -59.26 -10.84 -1.48
C PRO A 129 -59.02 -11.22 -2.95
N SER A 130 -59.93 -12.02 -3.49
CA SER A 130 -59.83 -12.81 -4.72
C SER A 130 -60.41 -12.14 -5.97
N LEU A 131 -60.18 -12.80 -7.11
CA LEU A 131 -60.78 -12.54 -8.43
C LEU A 131 -62.31 -12.67 -8.43
N ASP A 132 -62.96 -11.95 -9.33
CA ASP A 132 -64.02 -12.49 -10.20
C ASP A 132 -64.15 -11.66 -11.50
N THR A 133 -64.49 -12.32 -12.60
CA THR A 133 -64.76 -11.77 -13.94
C THR A 133 -65.98 -12.51 -14.52
N PRO A 134 -66.77 -11.95 -15.45
CA PRO A 134 -66.75 -12.59 -16.79
C PRO A 134 -67.02 -11.68 -18.03
N LEU A 135 -66.38 -12.09 -19.14
CA LEU A 135 -66.76 -12.09 -20.57
C LEU A 135 -67.57 -10.93 -21.21
N TYR A 136 -67.02 -10.34 -22.28
CA TYR A 136 -67.38 -10.64 -23.69
C TYR A 136 -66.34 -10.03 -24.69
N ASP A 137 -66.39 -10.30 -26.01
CA ASP A 137 -65.76 -11.46 -26.67
C ASP A 137 -65.31 -11.15 -28.13
N SER A 138 -64.18 -11.74 -28.56
CA SER A 138 -63.71 -12.04 -29.95
C SER A 138 -63.52 -10.91 -31.00
N PRO A 139 -62.78 -11.14 -32.14
CA PRO A 139 -62.15 -12.39 -32.61
C PRO A 139 -60.61 -12.34 -32.90
N GLU A 140 -60.07 -13.50 -33.32
CA GLU A 140 -58.65 -13.80 -33.58
C GLU A 140 -58.00 -13.11 -34.80
N SER A 141 -56.69 -12.89 -34.74
CA SER A 141 -55.80 -13.06 -35.92
C SER A 141 -54.45 -13.64 -35.47
N LYS A 142 -53.97 -14.68 -36.17
CA LYS A 142 -52.73 -15.42 -35.83
C LYS A 142 -51.55 -14.90 -36.65
N SER A 143 -50.46 -14.57 -35.97
CA SER A 143 -49.15 -14.27 -36.57
C SER A 143 -48.04 -14.99 -35.78
N PRO A 144 -47.24 -15.88 -36.41
CA PRO A 144 -46.24 -16.67 -35.70
C PRO A 144 -44.82 -16.10 -35.84
N ASP A 145 -44.46 -15.12 -35.00
CA ASP A 145 -43.07 -14.67 -34.83
C ASP A 145 -42.73 -14.46 -33.34
N GLN A 146 -42.51 -15.58 -32.64
CA GLN A 146 -41.99 -15.55 -31.28
C GLN A 146 -40.47 -15.41 -31.28
N HIS A 147 -39.99 -14.17 -31.40
CA HIS A 147 -38.70 -13.84 -30.79
C HIS A 147 -38.77 -14.16 -29.28
N PRO A 148 -37.79 -14.88 -28.70
CA PRO A 148 -37.81 -15.18 -27.28
C PRO A 148 -37.81 -13.86 -26.49
N PRO A 149 -38.64 -13.70 -25.44
CA PRO A 149 -38.78 -12.44 -24.75
C PRO A 149 -37.43 -12.02 -24.18
N LEU A 150 -36.96 -10.84 -24.58
CA LEU A 150 -35.74 -10.22 -24.05
C LEU A 150 -35.79 -10.29 -22.52
N LYS A 151 -34.83 -11.01 -21.92
CA LYS A 151 -34.76 -11.20 -20.47
C LYS A 151 -34.86 -9.84 -19.79
N ARG A 152 -35.95 -9.59 -19.05
CA ARG A 152 -36.12 -8.36 -18.26
C ARG A 152 -34.94 -8.24 -17.30
N VAL A 153 -33.98 -7.40 -17.66
CA VAL A 153 -32.83 -7.08 -16.79
C VAL A 153 -33.42 -6.36 -15.57
N LYS A 154 -33.36 -7.02 -14.41
CA LYS A 154 -33.80 -6.43 -13.13
C LYS A 154 -32.89 -5.26 -12.79
N LYS A 155 -33.16 -4.06 -13.29
CA LYS A 155 -32.42 -2.84 -12.90
C LYS A 155 -32.68 -2.57 -11.42
N VAL A 156 -31.64 -2.73 -10.61
CA VAL A 156 -31.61 -2.26 -9.22
C VAL A 156 -30.93 -0.90 -9.22
N HIS A 157 -31.56 0.10 -8.61
CA HIS A 157 -31.05 1.46 -8.56
C HIS A 157 -30.87 1.90 -7.11
N PHE A 158 -29.68 2.40 -6.77
CA PHE A 158 -29.37 2.90 -5.43
C PHE A 158 -29.19 4.41 -5.45
N ASN A 159 -29.79 5.10 -4.47
CA ASN A 159 -29.56 6.52 -4.25
C ASN A 159 -28.51 6.70 -3.13
N ILE A 160 -27.25 6.80 -3.51
CA ILE A 160 -26.11 6.91 -2.59
C ILE A 160 -26.27 8.11 -1.65
N ALA A 161 -26.71 9.25 -2.17
CA ALA A 161 -26.92 10.45 -1.37
C ALA A 161 -28.01 10.27 -0.31
N CYS A 162 -29.08 9.50 -0.58
CA CYS A 162 -30.08 9.16 0.44
C CYS A 162 -29.50 8.25 1.52
N ILE A 163 -28.81 7.15 1.14
CA ILE A 163 -28.22 6.21 2.10
C ILE A 163 -27.22 6.93 3.01
N LEU A 164 -26.31 7.72 2.45
CA LEU A 164 -25.34 8.50 3.23
C LEU A 164 -25.99 9.59 4.11
N ARG A 165 -27.19 10.08 3.77
CA ARG A 165 -27.90 11.06 4.60
C ARG A 165 -28.52 10.48 5.86
N GLU A 166 -28.64 9.15 5.99
CA GLU A 166 -29.17 8.48 7.20
C GLU A 166 -28.37 8.86 8.46
N THR A 167 -27.04 9.03 8.37
CA THR A 167 -26.18 9.30 9.55
C THR A 167 -25.47 10.66 9.50
N THR A 168 -25.04 11.16 10.67
CA THR A 168 -24.20 12.36 10.78
C THR A 168 -22.88 12.21 10.04
N MET A 169 -22.22 11.05 10.18
CA MET A 169 -20.94 10.73 9.54
C MET A 169 -21.09 10.66 8.01
N GLY A 170 -22.12 10.01 7.49
CA GLY A 170 -22.38 9.95 6.05
C GLY A 170 -22.70 11.31 5.45
N ARG A 171 -23.43 12.19 6.18
CA ARG A 171 -23.62 13.59 5.78
C ARG A 171 -22.32 14.39 5.76
N ALA A 172 -21.38 14.13 6.67
CA ALA A 172 -20.06 14.77 6.66
C ALA A 172 -19.22 14.27 5.47
N ALA A 173 -19.13 12.95 5.27
CA ALA A 173 -18.42 12.34 4.15
C ALA A 173 -18.96 12.85 2.80
N LEU A 174 -20.29 12.93 2.63
CA LEU A 174 -20.92 13.48 1.43
C LEU A 174 -20.53 14.95 1.16
N ARG A 175 -20.33 15.79 2.20
CA ARG A 175 -19.83 17.16 2.01
C ARG A 175 -18.35 17.16 1.64
N ASN A 176 -17.53 16.42 2.39
CA ASN A 176 -16.07 16.36 2.19
C ASN A 176 -15.72 15.90 0.77
N ILE A 177 -16.39 14.85 0.29
CA ILE A 177 -16.16 14.26 -1.03
C ILE A 177 -16.47 15.26 -2.15
N ASN A 178 -17.60 15.98 -2.04
CA ASN A 178 -17.98 17.01 -3.02
C ASN A 178 -17.14 18.29 -2.92
N ALA A 179 -16.63 18.65 -1.73
CA ALA A 179 -15.80 19.82 -1.53
C ALA A 179 -14.36 19.64 -2.04
N THR A 180 -13.84 18.41 -2.00
CA THR A 180 -12.45 18.08 -2.38
C THR A 180 -12.34 17.40 -3.75
N ASN A 181 -13.46 17.01 -4.36
CA ASN A 181 -13.54 16.11 -5.52
C ASN A 181 -12.73 14.81 -5.31
N LEU A 182 -12.68 14.31 -4.07
CA LEU A 182 -11.86 13.17 -3.69
C LEU A 182 -12.52 12.36 -2.57
N CYS A 183 -12.33 11.04 -2.57
CA CYS A 183 -12.74 10.19 -1.45
C CYS A 183 -11.54 9.92 -0.54
N SER A 184 -11.41 10.67 0.55
CA SER A 184 -10.33 10.44 1.52
C SER A 184 -10.42 9.03 2.14
N LYS A 185 -9.33 8.51 2.72
CA LYS A 185 -9.37 7.20 3.41
C LYS A 185 -10.49 7.13 4.47
N ARG A 186 -10.69 8.23 5.21
CA ARG A 186 -11.73 8.34 6.26
C ARG A 186 -13.13 8.33 5.65
N ASP A 187 -13.39 9.21 4.67
CA ASP A 187 -14.70 9.32 4.04
C ASP A 187 -15.04 8.01 3.30
N ARG A 188 -14.06 7.38 2.65
CA ARG A 188 -14.22 6.07 2.00
C ARG A 188 -14.59 4.97 2.97
N HIS A 189 -13.97 4.91 4.15
CA HIS A 189 -14.37 3.94 5.18
C HIS A 189 -15.83 4.16 5.58
N THR A 190 -16.26 5.39 5.84
CA THR A 190 -17.66 5.73 6.17
C THR A 190 -18.62 5.35 5.02
N VAL A 191 -18.29 5.69 3.78
CA VAL A 191 -19.12 5.37 2.60
C VAL A 191 -19.24 3.86 2.40
N VAL A 192 -18.12 3.13 2.41
CA VAL A 192 -18.11 1.68 2.22
C VAL A 192 -18.87 0.97 3.32
N ASP A 193 -18.66 1.36 4.58
CA ASP A 193 -19.36 0.77 5.72
C ASP A 193 -20.88 0.98 5.64
N MET A 194 -21.34 2.22 5.44
CA MET A 194 -22.77 2.50 5.29
C MET A 194 -23.42 1.78 4.10
N LEU A 195 -22.76 1.76 2.93
CA LEU A 195 -23.31 1.11 1.74
C LEU A 195 -23.29 -0.43 1.88
N THR A 196 -22.32 -1.02 2.56
CA THR A 196 -22.29 -2.46 2.82
C THR A 196 -23.27 -2.88 3.91
N GLN A 197 -23.47 -2.08 4.96
CA GLN A 197 -24.56 -2.29 5.93
C GLN A 197 -25.93 -2.25 5.25
N TYR A 198 -26.17 -1.27 4.36
CA TYR A 198 -27.37 -1.22 3.53
C TYR A 198 -27.51 -2.50 2.68
N LEU A 199 -26.44 -2.93 1.99
CA LEU A 199 -26.47 -4.17 1.21
C LEU A 199 -26.78 -5.42 2.05
N ILE A 200 -26.27 -5.49 3.28
CA ILE A 200 -26.54 -6.60 4.21
C ILE A 200 -27.99 -6.57 4.70
N ARG A 201 -28.53 -5.37 5.01
CA ARG A 201 -29.92 -5.17 5.45
C ARG A 201 -30.93 -5.61 4.39
N GLU A 202 -30.70 -5.23 3.13
CA GLU A 202 -31.67 -5.47 2.04
C GLU A 202 -31.43 -6.80 1.28
N TYR A 203 -30.19 -7.33 1.24
CA TYR A 203 -29.82 -8.50 0.42
C TYR A 203 -29.04 -9.59 1.18
N GLY A 204 -28.89 -9.47 2.50
CA GLY A 204 -28.17 -10.41 3.35
C GLY A 204 -26.64 -10.37 3.22
N THR A 205 -25.94 -11.18 4.01
CA THR A 205 -24.46 -11.14 4.13
C THR A 205 -23.70 -11.55 2.85
N LYS A 206 -24.38 -12.14 1.86
CA LYS A 206 -23.83 -12.52 0.55
C LYS A 206 -24.62 -11.89 -0.62
N PRO A 207 -24.58 -10.56 -0.82
CA PRO A 207 -25.24 -9.93 -1.97
C PRO A 207 -24.65 -10.44 -3.28
N SER A 208 -25.49 -10.59 -4.31
CA SER A 208 -25.07 -11.10 -5.62
C SER A 208 -24.07 -10.16 -6.30
N SER A 209 -23.29 -10.70 -7.24
CA SER A 209 -22.36 -9.90 -8.06
C SER A 209 -23.07 -8.74 -8.76
N PHE A 210 -24.26 -9.00 -9.32
CA PHE A 210 -25.10 -8.00 -9.95
C PHE A 210 -25.50 -6.85 -9.00
N VAL A 211 -25.89 -7.17 -7.76
CA VAL A 211 -26.27 -6.16 -6.75
C VAL A 211 -25.07 -5.32 -6.34
N LYS A 212 -23.89 -5.94 -6.12
CA LYS A 212 -22.65 -5.22 -5.78
C LYS A 212 -22.16 -4.33 -6.92
N ALA A 213 -22.24 -4.81 -8.17
CA ALA A 213 -21.96 -4.03 -9.36
C ALA A 213 -22.91 -2.83 -9.52
N SER A 214 -24.21 -3.04 -9.25
CA SER A 214 -25.20 -1.95 -9.28
C SER A 214 -24.92 -0.88 -8.22
N MET A 215 -24.45 -1.29 -7.02
CA MET A 215 -24.03 -0.37 -5.97
C MET A 215 -22.77 0.41 -6.37
N ALA A 216 -21.74 -0.27 -6.88
CA ALA A 216 -20.51 0.37 -7.37
C ALA A 216 -20.77 1.36 -8.51
N HIS A 217 -21.63 0.99 -9.46
CA HIS A 217 -22.08 1.88 -10.53
C HIS A 217 -22.80 3.12 -9.98
N ALA A 218 -23.67 2.95 -8.98
CA ALA A 218 -24.38 4.08 -8.34
C ALA A 218 -23.43 5.04 -7.60
N ILE A 219 -22.30 4.54 -7.04
CA ILE A 219 -21.25 5.39 -6.45
C ILE A 219 -20.63 6.31 -7.52
N VAL A 220 -20.14 5.75 -8.63
CA VAL A 220 -19.52 6.56 -9.69
C VAL A 220 -20.53 7.39 -10.49
N THR A 221 -21.81 7.04 -10.46
CA THR A 221 -22.89 7.90 -10.98
C THR A 221 -23.14 9.10 -10.06
N SER A 222 -23.04 8.91 -8.74
CA SER A 222 -23.23 9.98 -7.75
C SER A 222 -22.00 10.89 -7.61
N PHE A 223 -20.81 10.34 -7.88
CA PHE A 223 -19.52 11.03 -7.83
C PHE A 223 -18.72 10.74 -9.12
N PRO A 224 -18.99 11.45 -10.23
CA PRO A 224 -18.37 11.16 -11.53
C PRO A 224 -16.84 11.19 -11.52
N PHE A 225 -16.23 12.03 -10.68
CA PHE A 225 -14.78 12.11 -10.49
C PHE A 225 -14.16 10.88 -9.78
N LEU A 226 -14.96 9.99 -9.20
CA LEU A 226 -14.49 8.70 -8.65
C LEU A 226 -14.54 7.56 -9.69
N LYS A 227 -14.90 7.88 -10.95
CA LYS A 227 -14.87 6.95 -12.08
C LYS A 227 -13.45 6.87 -12.67
N ASP A 228 -12.90 5.67 -12.78
CA ASP A 228 -11.63 5.43 -13.46
C ASP A 228 -11.86 5.31 -14.99
N PRO A 229 -11.45 6.27 -15.83
CA PRO A 229 -11.78 6.27 -17.25
C PRO A 229 -11.07 5.16 -18.05
N GLU A 230 -9.98 4.63 -17.52
CA GLU A 230 -9.22 3.52 -18.11
C GLU A 230 -9.63 2.14 -17.53
N SER A 231 -10.70 2.07 -16.72
CA SER A 231 -11.31 0.80 -16.32
C SER A 231 -12.50 0.48 -17.24
N PRO A 232 -12.74 -0.79 -17.63
CA PRO A 232 -13.80 -1.17 -18.57
C PRO A 232 -15.20 -0.62 -18.27
N LEU A 233 -15.59 -0.55 -16.99
CA LEU A 233 -16.88 -0.02 -16.55
C LEU A 233 -16.74 1.25 -15.68
N GLY A 234 -15.52 1.54 -15.23
CA GLY A 234 -15.13 2.72 -14.46
C GLY A 234 -15.40 2.67 -12.96
N TYR A 235 -16.04 1.61 -12.45
CA TYR A 235 -16.37 1.43 -11.03
C TYR A 235 -15.55 0.35 -10.30
N GLU A 236 -14.57 -0.24 -10.97
CA GLU A 236 -13.82 -1.43 -10.54
C GLU A 236 -13.02 -1.21 -9.24
N ALA A 237 -12.72 0.04 -8.87
CA ALA A 237 -12.18 0.39 -7.55
C ALA A 237 -13.15 0.03 -6.41
N TRP A 238 -14.45 0.16 -6.65
CA TRP A 238 -15.52 -0.11 -5.68
C TRP A 238 -15.96 -1.57 -5.72
N TYR A 239 -16.10 -2.14 -6.92
CA TYR A 239 -16.36 -3.56 -7.11
C TYR A 239 -15.88 -4.08 -8.47
N CYS A 240 -15.03 -5.10 -8.44
CA CYS A 240 -14.62 -5.87 -9.61
C CYS A 240 -15.04 -7.34 -9.43
N VAL A 241 -15.75 -7.89 -10.41
CA VAL A 241 -16.16 -9.31 -10.42
C VAL A 241 -14.91 -10.20 -10.52
N GLY A 242 -14.93 -11.35 -9.82
CA GLY A 242 -13.86 -12.35 -9.92
C GLY A 242 -13.85 -13.03 -11.28
N ALA A 243 -12.67 -13.26 -11.85
CA ALA A 243 -12.48 -13.85 -13.17
C ALA A 243 -11.18 -14.65 -13.23
N LYS A 244 -11.10 -15.65 -14.11
CA LYS A 244 -9.90 -16.50 -14.33
C LYS A 244 -9.32 -17.06 -13.00
N GLY A 245 -10.17 -17.66 -12.16
CA GLY A 245 -9.78 -18.19 -10.84
C GLY A 245 -9.50 -17.14 -9.75
N ARG A 246 -9.37 -15.85 -10.09
CA ARG A 246 -9.13 -14.78 -9.11
C ARG A 246 -10.45 -14.38 -8.41
N PRO A 247 -10.44 -14.16 -7.08
CA PRO A 247 -11.64 -13.78 -6.34
C PRO A 247 -12.08 -12.34 -6.68
N ALA A 248 -13.35 -12.00 -6.40
CA ALA A 248 -13.85 -10.64 -6.55
C ALA A 248 -13.12 -9.65 -5.63
N THR A 249 -12.95 -8.40 -6.08
CA THR A 249 -12.16 -7.34 -5.42
C THR A 249 -12.88 -5.99 -5.47
N GLY A 250 -12.25 -4.93 -4.95
CA GLY A 250 -12.87 -3.61 -4.81
C GLY A 250 -13.36 -3.36 -3.38
N TYR A 251 -13.41 -2.09 -2.98
CA TYR A 251 -13.64 -1.70 -1.59
C TYR A 251 -14.91 -2.29 -0.95
N LEU A 252 -16.00 -2.43 -1.72
CA LEU A 252 -17.24 -3.04 -1.23
C LEU A 252 -17.08 -4.54 -0.95
N GLU A 253 -16.37 -5.28 -1.82
CA GLU A 253 -16.16 -6.73 -1.61
C GLU A 253 -15.13 -7.00 -0.51
N GLU A 254 -14.10 -6.16 -0.39
CA GLU A 254 -13.10 -6.27 0.68
C GLU A 254 -13.76 -6.07 2.06
N HIS A 255 -14.61 -5.05 2.23
CA HIS A 255 -15.35 -4.83 3.48
C HIS A 255 -16.40 -5.92 3.74
N LEU A 256 -17.18 -6.34 2.74
CA LEU A 256 -18.10 -7.46 2.89
C LEU A 256 -17.37 -8.76 3.29
N ARG A 257 -16.17 -9.00 2.76
CA ARG A 257 -15.33 -10.15 3.17
C ARG A 257 -14.83 -10.01 4.61
N TYR A 258 -14.43 -8.81 5.02
CA TYR A 258 -14.05 -8.52 6.40
C TYR A 258 -15.22 -8.76 7.38
N VAL A 259 -16.41 -8.24 7.09
CA VAL A 259 -17.63 -8.45 7.90
C VAL A 259 -17.94 -9.94 8.03
N ARG A 260 -18.00 -10.69 6.92
CA ARG A 260 -18.20 -12.16 6.93
C ARG A 260 -17.12 -12.89 7.74
N LYS A 261 -15.87 -12.42 7.74
CA LYS A 261 -14.78 -13.01 8.53
C LYS A 261 -14.96 -12.74 10.02
N LYS A 262 -15.38 -11.53 10.40
CA LYS A 262 -15.69 -11.13 11.79
C LYS A 262 -16.89 -11.90 12.34
N GLU A 263 -17.95 -12.05 11.56
CA GLU A 263 -19.11 -12.90 11.90
C GLU A 263 -18.70 -14.38 12.06
N LYS A 264 -17.81 -14.88 11.18
CA LYS A 264 -17.25 -16.23 11.31
C LYS A 264 -16.34 -16.40 12.51
N SER A 265 -15.53 -15.42 12.93
CA SER A 265 -14.65 -15.62 14.10
C SER A 265 -15.39 -15.71 15.43
N LEU A 266 -16.70 -15.41 15.45
CA LEU A 266 -17.60 -15.64 16.59
C LEU A 266 -18.23 -17.06 16.57
N ARG A 267 -17.90 -17.92 15.61
CA ARG A 267 -18.34 -19.31 15.52
C ARG A 267 -17.19 -20.22 15.06
N VAL A 268 -16.77 -21.15 15.93
CA VAL A 268 -15.62 -22.03 15.68
C VAL A 268 -15.68 -22.67 14.28
N PRO A 269 -14.65 -22.53 13.43
CA PRO A 269 -14.64 -23.16 12.11
C PRO A 269 -14.08 -24.58 12.17
N VAL A 270 -14.74 -25.51 11.48
CA VAL A 270 -14.10 -26.73 10.95
C VAL A 270 -13.49 -26.35 9.59
N ALA A 271 -12.32 -26.92 9.28
CA ALA A 271 -11.59 -26.66 8.03
C ALA A 271 -11.89 -27.75 6.98
N GLU A 272 -11.87 -27.35 5.71
CA GLU A 272 -11.77 -28.25 4.56
C GLU A 272 -10.71 -27.67 3.61
N ASP A 273 -9.84 -28.53 3.09
CA ASP A 273 -8.76 -28.20 2.16
C ASP A 273 -9.27 -28.12 0.71
N GLU A 274 -8.66 -27.27 -0.11
CA GLU A 274 -8.75 -27.34 -1.57
C GLU A 274 -7.35 -27.55 -2.17
N ALA A 275 -7.21 -28.55 -3.04
CA ALA A 275 -5.96 -28.91 -3.70
C ALA A 275 -5.76 -28.12 -5.00
N GLU A 276 -4.52 -27.70 -5.27
CA GLU A 276 -4.15 -27.08 -6.54
C GLU A 276 -3.99 -28.11 -7.67
N SER A 277 -4.23 -27.67 -8.91
CA SER A 277 -3.93 -28.45 -10.11
C SER A 277 -3.12 -27.60 -11.08
N GLN A 278 -1.91 -28.06 -11.41
CA GLN A 278 -1.04 -27.43 -12.39
C GLN A 278 -1.60 -27.54 -13.82
N LYS A 279 -1.21 -26.60 -14.68
CA LYS A 279 -1.20 -26.82 -16.14
C LYS A 279 0.08 -26.25 -16.75
N GLN A 280 0.80 -27.12 -17.44
CA GLN A 280 1.83 -26.76 -18.41
C GLN A 280 1.18 -26.19 -19.69
N GLY A 281 1.89 -25.36 -20.43
CA GLY A 281 1.51 -24.91 -21.77
C GLY A 281 2.73 -24.33 -22.47
N ASP A 282 3.30 -25.13 -23.38
CA ASP A 282 4.45 -24.78 -24.21
C ASP A 282 4.00 -24.31 -25.59
N THR A 283 4.77 -23.46 -26.28
CA THR A 283 4.53 -23.10 -27.69
C THR A 283 5.81 -22.59 -28.34
N ASP A 284 6.36 -23.39 -29.27
CA ASP A 284 7.43 -22.98 -30.18
C ASP A 284 6.99 -21.81 -31.09
N LEU A 285 7.97 -20.99 -31.48
CA LEU A 285 7.87 -20.09 -32.64
C LEU A 285 9.14 -20.23 -33.48
N GLU A 286 8.94 -20.38 -34.79
CA GLU A 286 9.97 -20.72 -35.78
C GLU A 286 10.97 -19.58 -36.02
N SER A 287 12.24 -19.91 -36.24
CA SER A 287 13.28 -18.94 -36.54
C SER A 287 13.42 -18.68 -38.05
N VAL A 288 13.64 -17.42 -38.42
CA VAL A 288 14.12 -17.02 -39.75
C VAL A 288 15.20 -15.95 -39.57
N ASN A 289 16.33 -16.12 -40.26
CA ASN A 289 17.49 -15.21 -40.34
C ASN A 289 18.45 -15.17 -39.14
N ASP A 290 18.80 -16.35 -38.58
CA ASP A 290 19.65 -16.46 -37.39
C ASP A 290 21.17 -16.20 -37.62
N ASP A 291 21.69 -16.56 -38.81
CA ASP A 291 23.14 -16.49 -39.08
C ASP A 291 23.71 -15.07 -38.96
N ASN A 292 23.02 -14.08 -39.54
CA ASN A 292 23.46 -12.67 -39.51
C ASN A 292 23.35 -12.05 -38.11
N ILE A 293 22.31 -12.41 -37.35
CA ILE A 293 22.14 -11.90 -35.98
C ILE A 293 23.22 -12.52 -35.08
N THR A 294 23.52 -13.81 -35.25
CA THR A 294 24.58 -14.51 -34.50
C THR A 294 25.97 -13.92 -34.77
N THR A 295 26.29 -13.52 -36.01
CA THR A 295 27.57 -12.82 -36.29
C THR A 295 27.62 -11.43 -35.67
N MET A 296 26.50 -10.69 -35.60
CA MET A 296 26.42 -9.41 -34.88
C MET A 296 26.59 -9.58 -33.36
N GLU A 297 25.98 -10.59 -32.76
CA GLU A 297 26.13 -10.92 -31.33
C GLU A 297 27.58 -11.27 -30.98
N GLU A 298 28.24 -12.10 -31.79
CA GLU A 298 29.65 -12.45 -31.59
C GLU A 298 30.59 -11.26 -31.84
N TRP A 299 30.24 -10.36 -32.77
CA TRP A 299 30.97 -9.10 -32.96
C TRP A 299 30.85 -8.21 -31.71
N LEU A 300 29.64 -8.04 -31.15
CA LEU A 300 29.37 -7.22 -29.96
C LEU A 300 30.06 -7.75 -28.69
N ARG A 301 30.29 -9.06 -28.57
CA ARG A 301 31.08 -9.63 -27.46
C ARG A 301 32.52 -9.14 -27.44
N ASN A 302 33.12 -9.01 -28.62
CA ASN A 302 34.56 -8.79 -28.80
C ASN A 302 34.92 -7.33 -29.12
N ASN A 303 33.95 -6.50 -29.56
CA ASN A 303 34.19 -5.14 -30.05
C ASN A 303 33.30 -4.12 -29.31
N LYS A 304 33.87 -2.95 -28.99
CA LYS A 304 33.20 -1.81 -28.35
C LYS A 304 33.18 -0.54 -29.20
N GLU A 305 33.84 -0.57 -30.36
CA GLU A 305 34.04 0.54 -31.28
C GLU A 305 34.04 -0.02 -32.71
N PRO A 306 33.59 0.73 -33.73
CA PRO A 306 33.08 2.09 -33.66
C PRO A 306 31.66 2.17 -33.06
N GLU A 307 31.37 3.29 -32.37
CA GLU A 307 30.13 3.47 -31.58
C GLU A 307 28.85 3.30 -32.41
N ASP A 308 28.84 3.80 -33.65
CA ASP A 308 27.66 3.69 -34.53
C ASP A 308 27.36 2.24 -34.92
N MET A 309 28.38 1.40 -35.08
CA MET A 309 28.22 -0.03 -35.36
C MET A 309 27.74 -0.79 -34.12
N VAL A 310 28.22 -0.42 -32.92
CA VAL A 310 27.68 -0.96 -31.67
C VAL A 310 26.19 -0.62 -31.54
N LYS A 311 25.79 0.64 -31.78
CA LYS A 311 24.38 1.06 -31.73
C LYS A 311 23.51 0.31 -32.74
N ASP A 312 23.95 0.20 -33.99
CA ASP A 312 23.23 -0.50 -35.05
C ASP A 312 23.05 -2.00 -34.74
N TYR A 313 24.14 -2.68 -34.36
CA TYR A 313 24.07 -4.10 -34.03
C TYR A 313 23.32 -4.37 -32.72
N MET A 314 23.45 -3.51 -31.70
CA MET A 314 22.64 -3.62 -30.48
C MET A 314 21.15 -3.52 -30.82
N LYS A 315 20.75 -2.53 -31.63
CA LYS A 315 19.37 -2.38 -32.11
C LYS A 315 18.90 -3.63 -32.86
N GLN A 316 19.64 -4.10 -33.86
CA GLN A 316 19.26 -5.27 -34.67
C GLN A 316 19.20 -6.58 -33.87
N THR A 317 19.94 -6.69 -32.77
CA THR A 317 19.96 -7.87 -31.88
C THR A 317 18.98 -7.79 -30.70
N ALA A 318 18.32 -6.65 -30.47
CA ALA A 318 17.51 -6.38 -29.27
C ALA A 318 16.40 -7.41 -29.04
N THR A 319 15.62 -7.75 -30.07
CA THR A 319 14.54 -8.74 -29.97
C THR A 319 15.06 -10.12 -29.60
N LYS A 320 16.11 -10.62 -30.30
CA LYS A 320 16.72 -11.94 -30.02
C LYS A 320 17.31 -12.00 -28.60
N ARG A 321 17.99 -10.93 -28.17
CA ARG A 321 18.52 -10.80 -26.80
C ARG A 321 17.42 -10.86 -25.76
N HIS A 322 16.34 -10.09 -25.91
CA HIS A 322 15.24 -10.06 -24.94
C HIS A 322 14.48 -11.40 -24.87
N ASP A 323 14.27 -12.04 -26.04
CA ASP A 323 13.74 -13.39 -26.15
C ASP A 323 14.62 -14.43 -25.43
N TRP A 324 15.95 -14.34 -25.59
CA TRP A 324 16.89 -15.23 -24.91
C TRP A 324 16.87 -15.03 -23.39
N ILE A 325 16.83 -13.77 -22.93
CA ILE A 325 16.75 -13.43 -21.50
C ILE A 325 15.51 -14.10 -20.87
N LYS A 326 14.34 -13.93 -21.49
CA LYS A 326 13.06 -14.50 -21.06
C LYS A 326 13.02 -16.04 -21.03
N ARG A 327 13.65 -16.69 -22.01
CA ARG A 327 13.67 -18.16 -22.09
C ARG A 327 14.71 -18.80 -21.17
N SER A 328 15.77 -18.07 -20.81
CA SER A 328 16.94 -18.65 -20.13
C SER A 328 16.89 -18.58 -18.60
N ASP A 329 15.90 -17.88 -18.02
CA ASP A 329 15.74 -17.65 -16.56
C ASP A 329 17.08 -17.32 -15.87
N CYS A 330 17.82 -16.40 -16.48
CA CYS A 330 19.23 -16.18 -16.19
C CYS A 330 19.45 -14.90 -15.37
N CYS A 331 20.32 -14.97 -14.36
CA CYS A 331 20.63 -13.80 -13.55
C CYS A 331 21.34 -12.71 -14.35
N VAL A 332 21.25 -11.45 -13.88
CA VAL A 332 21.81 -10.27 -14.55
C VAL A 332 23.28 -10.45 -14.91
N LYS A 333 24.10 -11.03 -14.01
CA LYS A 333 25.48 -11.42 -14.28
C LYS A 333 25.67 -12.26 -15.56
N ASN A 334 24.80 -13.24 -15.80
CA ASN A 334 24.84 -14.09 -16.98
C ASN A 334 24.41 -13.30 -18.23
N ILE A 335 23.37 -12.47 -18.13
CA ILE A 335 22.95 -11.55 -19.20
C ILE A 335 24.14 -10.69 -19.65
N LEU A 336 24.85 -10.06 -18.71
CA LEU A 336 25.97 -9.17 -18.99
C LEU A 336 27.24 -9.91 -19.42
N THR A 337 27.38 -11.20 -19.10
CA THR A 337 28.44 -12.05 -19.65
C THR A 337 28.17 -12.37 -21.12
N THR A 338 26.91 -12.68 -21.48
CA THR A 338 26.50 -12.95 -22.88
C THR A 338 26.47 -11.68 -23.75
N TYR A 339 26.02 -10.56 -23.18
CA TYR A 339 25.78 -9.28 -23.85
C TYR A 339 26.51 -8.12 -23.13
N PRO A 340 27.85 -8.07 -23.18
CA PRO A 340 28.66 -7.14 -22.38
C PRO A 340 28.52 -5.66 -22.78
N ARG A 341 27.89 -5.36 -23.92
CA ARG A 341 27.59 -3.99 -24.38
C ARG A 341 26.28 -3.44 -23.81
N LEU A 342 25.45 -4.25 -23.13
CA LEU A 342 24.11 -3.85 -22.69
C LEU A 342 24.12 -2.67 -21.70
N LEU A 343 25.22 -2.49 -20.95
CA LEU A 343 25.40 -1.37 -20.03
C LEU A 343 26.20 -0.19 -20.62
N ASP A 344 26.53 -0.22 -21.91
CA ASP A 344 27.11 0.94 -22.58
C ASP A 344 26.03 2.05 -22.72
N ALA A 345 26.47 3.30 -22.84
CA ALA A 345 25.59 4.46 -22.77
C ALA A 345 24.49 4.44 -23.85
N GLY A 346 23.22 4.50 -23.42
CA GLY A 346 22.05 4.53 -24.29
C GLY A 346 21.56 3.15 -24.77
N MET A 347 22.22 2.04 -24.43
CA MET A 347 21.86 0.72 -24.95
C MET A 347 20.59 0.14 -24.31
N ILE A 348 20.40 0.32 -23.00
CA ILE A 348 19.14 -0.07 -22.32
C ILE A 348 17.97 0.74 -22.89
N GLU A 349 18.16 2.04 -23.13
CA GLU A 349 17.13 2.89 -23.71
C GLU A 349 16.84 2.55 -25.18
N GLY A 350 17.87 2.16 -25.93
CA GLY A 350 17.76 1.67 -27.31
C GLY A 350 16.98 0.37 -27.40
N ASP A 351 17.36 -0.64 -26.61
CA ASP A 351 16.64 -1.93 -26.53
C ASP A 351 15.18 -1.72 -26.14
N PHE A 352 14.92 -0.93 -25.10
CA PHE A 352 13.54 -0.63 -24.69
C PHE A 352 12.77 0.12 -25.78
N ALA A 353 13.42 0.99 -26.56
CA ALA A 353 12.78 1.70 -27.66
C ALA A 353 12.50 0.80 -28.88
N GLU A 354 13.30 -0.22 -29.13
CA GLU A 354 13.04 -1.22 -30.18
C GLU A 354 11.91 -2.18 -29.76
N LEU A 355 11.95 -2.67 -28.51
CA LEU A 355 10.95 -3.57 -27.95
C LEU A 355 9.59 -2.89 -27.72
N PHE A 356 9.59 -1.61 -27.33
CA PHE A 356 8.39 -0.87 -26.94
C PHE A 356 8.35 0.57 -27.51
N PRO A 357 8.31 0.77 -28.85
CA PRO A 357 8.50 2.08 -29.48
C PRO A 357 7.54 3.17 -28.99
N GLU A 358 6.25 2.84 -28.84
CA GLU A 358 5.23 3.79 -28.35
C GLU A 358 5.42 4.21 -26.88
N LYS A 359 6.18 3.43 -26.11
CA LYS A 359 6.37 3.60 -24.66
C LYS A 359 7.72 4.22 -24.31
N ALA A 360 8.68 4.22 -25.25
CA ALA A 360 10.05 4.69 -25.07
C ALA A 360 10.18 6.09 -24.43
N ASN A 361 9.21 6.98 -24.71
CA ASN A 361 9.19 8.36 -24.23
C ASN A 361 8.05 8.66 -23.23
N ALA A 362 7.32 7.65 -22.76
CA ALA A 362 6.07 7.84 -22.01
C ALA A 362 6.28 8.60 -20.68
N LEU A 363 7.39 8.39 -19.97
CA LEU A 363 7.71 9.14 -18.76
C LEU A 363 7.91 10.63 -19.05
N TYR A 364 8.77 10.97 -20.03
CA TYR A 364 9.02 12.37 -20.41
C TYR A 364 7.75 13.11 -20.87
N GLN A 365 6.85 12.41 -21.57
CA GLN A 365 5.60 12.98 -22.07
C GLN A 365 4.55 13.23 -20.98
N LYS A 366 4.42 12.32 -20.00
CA LYS A 366 3.30 12.34 -19.04
C LYS A 366 3.68 12.85 -17.65
N TRP A 367 4.93 12.63 -17.24
CA TRP A 367 5.38 12.97 -15.88
C TRP A 367 5.27 14.47 -15.53
N PRO A 368 5.56 15.43 -16.42
CA PRO A 368 5.42 16.87 -16.10
C PRO A 368 3.99 17.27 -15.68
N THR A 369 2.97 16.55 -16.16
CA THR A 369 1.58 16.74 -15.75
C THR A 369 1.25 15.93 -14.49
N PHE A 370 1.71 14.68 -14.43
CA PHE A 370 1.38 13.76 -13.33
C PHE A 370 2.08 14.10 -12.01
N CYS A 371 3.30 14.65 -12.00
CA CYS A 371 3.99 14.99 -10.75
C CYS A 371 3.17 15.95 -9.88
N ASN A 372 2.58 16.99 -10.48
CA ASN A 372 1.71 17.94 -9.82
C ASN A 372 0.43 17.27 -9.26
N LYS A 373 -0.18 16.36 -10.02
CA LYS A 373 -1.36 15.60 -9.56
C LYS A 373 -1.02 14.59 -8.46
N VAL A 374 0.18 14.03 -8.45
CA VAL A 374 0.68 13.16 -7.36
C VAL A 374 0.86 13.96 -6.07
N VAL A 375 1.45 15.17 -6.14
CA VAL A 375 1.60 16.06 -4.98
C VAL A 375 0.23 16.47 -4.43
N ASP A 376 -0.65 17.04 -5.27
CA ASP A 376 -2.00 17.47 -4.89
C ASP A 376 -2.85 16.33 -4.26
N PHE A 377 -2.80 15.13 -4.85
CA PHE A 377 -3.45 13.96 -4.27
C PHE A 377 -2.89 13.59 -2.89
N THR A 378 -1.58 13.67 -2.70
CA THR A 378 -0.92 13.31 -1.43
C THR A 378 -1.18 14.33 -0.33
N GLU A 379 -1.29 15.61 -0.69
CA GLU A 379 -1.73 16.71 0.19
C GLU A 379 -3.20 16.53 0.59
N LYS A 380 -4.13 16.41 -0.37
CA LYS A 380 -5.58 16.27 -0.14
C LYS A 380 -5.95 15.00 0.64
N THR A 381 -5.19 13.91 0.48
CA THR A 381 -5.39 12.69 1.29
C THR A 381 -4.78 12.78 2.69
N GLY A 382 -3.92 13.75 2.96
CA GLY A 382 -3.15 13.86 4.21
C GLY A 382 -2.07 12.77 4.37
N ASN A 383 -1.79 11.99 3.32
CA ASN A 383 -0.86 10.86 3.35
C ASN A 383 0.58 11.29 3.68
N TRP A 384 0.98 12.49 3.27
CA TRP A 384 2.30 13.09 3.52
C TRP A 384 2.68 13.13 5.00
N ARG A 385 1.69 13.24 5.92
CA ARG A 385 1.91 13.24 7.37
C ARG A 385 2.68 12.02 7.87
N SER A 386 2.57 10.89 7.15
CA SER A 386 3.26 9.64 7.50
C SER A 386 4.76 9.61 7.16
N ALA A 387 5.25 10.66 6.50
CA ALA A 387 6.67 10.91 6.21
C ALA A 387 7.09 12.34 6.61
N ARG A 388 6.37 12.96 7.58
CA ARG A 388 6.56 14.36 7.97
C ARG A 388 8.02 14.73 8.29
N ALA A 389 8.75 13.85 8.97
CA ALA A 389 10.17 14.07 9.31
C ALA A 389 11.07 14.28 8.08
N GLU A 390 10.78 13.58 6.98
CA GLU A 390 11.47 13.74 5.70
C GLU A 390 11.10 15.07 4.99
N PHE A 391 9.97 15.67 5.39
CA PHE A 391 9.34 16.82 4.73
C PHE A 391 9.44 18.13 5.50
N GLU A 392 9.96 18.14 6.73
CA GLU A 392 10.08 19.36 7.55
C GLU A 392 10.97 20.44 6.90
N ASN A 393 11.89 20.02 6.03
CA ASN A 393 12.76 20.92 5.26
C ASN A 393 12.12 21.44 3.94
N ILE A 394 10.94 20.97 3.52
CA ILE A 394 10.26 21.47 2.31
C ILE A 394 9.38 22.66 2.68
N HIS A 395 10.00 23.84 2.74
CA HIS A 395 9.30 25.09 2.99
C HIS A 395 8.55 25.57 1.73
N ASP A 396 7.26 25.25 1.67
CA ASP A 396 6.27 25.72 0.67
C ASP A 396 6.40 25.10 -0.75
N PRO A 397 5.64 24.01 -1.04
CA PRO A 397 5.56 23.38 -2.36
C PRO A 397 5.18 24.33 -3.50
N GLY A 398 4.51 25.45 -3.21
CA GLY A 398 4.16 26.46 -4.21
C GLY A 398 5.38 27.09 -4.88
N LYS A 399 6.46 27.29 -4.11
CA LYS A 399 7.69 27.99 -4.53
C LYS A 399 8.71 27.11 -5.26
N LEU A 400 8.55 25.80 -5.20
CA LEU A 400 9.45 24.86 -5.86
C LEU A 400 9.46 25.08 -7.39
N SER A 401 10.64 24.97 -8.00
CA SER A 401 10.83 24.93 -9.44
C SER A 401 10.13 23.72 -10.08
N LEU A 402 10.03 23.71 -11.42
CA LEU A 402 9.42 22.59 -12.14
C LEU A 402 10.18 21.27 -11.93
N GLU A 403 11.50 21.33 -11.81
CA GLU A 403 12.34 20.15 -11.54
C GLU A 403 12.17 19.65 -10.10
N GLU A 404 12.20 20.55 -9.10
CA GLU A 404 11.94 20.18 -7.71
C GLU A 404 10.52 19.59 -7.53
N LYS A 405 9.50 20.12 -8.23
CA LYS A 405 8.14 19.55 -8.25
C LYS A 405 8.10 18.16 -8.92
N SER A 406 8.87 17.96 -10.00
CA SER A 406 9.04 16.65 -10.63
C SER A 406 9.67 15.64 -9.67
N ASN A 407 10.73 16.04 -8.96
CA ASN A 407 11.47 15.19 -8.03
C ASN A 407 10.63 14.88 -6.77
N LEU A 408 9.92 15.88 -6.23
CA LEU A 408 8.94 15.72 -5.15
C LEU A 408 7.85 14.71 -5.54
N GLY A 409 7.34 14.78 -6.77
CA GLY A 409 6.35 13.84 -7.28
C GLY A 409 6.82 12.39 -7.18
N PHE A 410 8.09 12.09 -7.48
CA PHE A 410 8.62 10.73 -7.39
C PHE A 410 8.71 10.28 -5.94
N TYR A 411 9.18 11.16 -5.06
CA TYR A 411 9.31 10.90 -3.62
C TYR A 411 7.95 10.70 -2.91
N MET A 412 6.87 11.31 -3.43
CA MET A 412 5.51 11.08 -2.93
C MET A 412 4.94 9.70 -3.29
N LEU A 413 5.41 9.03 -4.36
CA LEU A 413 4.87 7.73 -4.76
C LEU A 413 5.03 6.64 -3.69
N PRO A 414 6.21 6.45 -3.05
CA PRO A 414 6.36 5.57 -1.87
C PRO A 414 5.39 5.86 -0.70
N VAL A 415 4.97 7.12 -0.52
CA VAL A 415 4.01 7.51 0.52
C VAL A 415 2.58 7.08 0.16
N LEU A 416 2.25 7.05 -1.14
CA LEU A 416 0.96 6.57 -1.65
C LEU A 416 0.90 5.04 -1.82
N PHE A 417 2.02 4.42 -2.18
CA PHE A 417 2.10 3.03 -2.68
C PHE A 417 3.17 2.20 -1.97
N ARG A 418 2.96 1.91 -0.69
CA ARG A 418 3.82 1.00 0.08
C ARG A 418 3.73 -0.45 -0.44
N GLY A 419 4.86 -1.12 -0.54
CA GLY A 419 4.92 -2.56 -0.82
C GLY A 419 4.23 -3.41 0.24
N ARG A 420 3.88 -4.64 -0.12
CA ARG A 420 3.36 -5.67 0.81
C ARG A 420 4.46 -6.66 1.13
N LYS A 421 4.63 -6.94 2.43
CA LYS A 421 5.39 -8.11 2.89
C LYS A 421 4.52 -9.35 2.66
N ASP A 422 5.11 -10.55 2.72
CA ASP A 422 4.37 -11.80 2.57
C ASP A 422 3.14 -11.86 3.47
N SER A 423 2.14 -12.66 3.07
CA SER A 423 0.73 -12.62 3.52
C SER A 423 0.43 -12.58 5.03
N LYS A 424 1.44 -12.80 5.89
CA LYS A 424 1.36 -12.76 7.36
C LYS A 424 2.10 -11.55 8.00
N ARG A 425 2.89 -10.77 7.26
CA ARG A 425 3.83 -9.74 7.77
C ARG A 425 3.44 -8.29 7.49
N GLY A 426 2.30 -8.03 6.83
CA GLY A 426 1.76 -6.68 6.65
C GLY A 426 2.36 -5.91 5.47
N THR A 427 2.57 -4.60 5.62
CA THR A 427 3.19 -3.73 4.60
C THR A 427 4.60 -3.34 5.01
N TYR A 428 5.44 -2.98 4.03
CA TYR A 428 6.66 -2.23 4.31
C TYR A 428 6.32 -0.85 4.92
N THR A 429 7.26 -0.31 5.68
CA THR A 429 7.22 1.08 6.18
C THR A 429 7.43 2.06 5.04
N THR A 430 7.09 3.34 5.25
CA THR A 430 7.40 4.36 4.25
C THR A 430 8.91 4.49 4.04
N ALA A 431 9.73 4.45 5.10
CA ALA A 431 11.20 4.49 4.98
C ALA A 431 11.76 3.33 4.12
N GLU A 432 11.34 2.08 4.36
CA GLU A 432 11.73 0.93 3.53
C GLU A 432 11.29 1.09 2.05
N THR A 433 10.12 1.66 1.80
CA THR A 433 9.60 1.89 0.43
C THR A 433 10.32 3.06 -0.27
N LEU A 434 10.69 4.10 0.48
CA LEU A 434 11.43 5.26 -0.03
C LEU A 434 12.84 4.84 -0.45
N SER A 435 13.62 4.26 0.47
CA SER A 435 15.03 3.92 0.22
C SER A 435 15.22 2.83 -0.84
N SER A 436 14.24 1.95 -1.03
CA SER A 436 14.24 0.97 -2.12
C SER A 436 13.92 1.59 -3.47
N PHE A 437 12.98 2.55 -3.54
CA PHE A 437 12.65 3.24 -4.79
C PHE A 437 13.74 4.22 -5.25
N ILE A 438 14.17 5.12 -4.35
CA ILE A 438 15.25 6.08 -4.58
C ILE A 438 16.15 6.11 -3.36
N ASP A 439 17.40 5.68 -3.53
CA ASP A 439 18.41 5.69 -2.48
C ASP A 439 19.02 7.09 -2.35
N VAL A 440 18.75 7.80 -1.25
CA VAL A 440 19.29 9.15 -1.01
C VAL A 440 20.56 9.03 -0.18
N GLN A 441 21.69 9.42 -0.76
CA GLN A 441 23.00 9.27 -0.17
C GLN A 441 23.71 10.62 0.07
N PRO A 442 24.56 10.73 1.10
CA PRO A 442 25.28 11.98 1.41
C PRO A 442 26.10 12.51 0.22
N GLU A 443 26.19 13.84 0.11
CA GLU A 443 26.99 14.49 -0.92
C GLU A 443 28.46 14.01 -0.93
N VAL A 444 29.04 13.71 0.24
CA VAL A 444 30.46 13.30 0.36
C VAL A 444 30.71 11.80 0.13
N LEU A 445 29.68 10.99 -0.13
CA LEU A 445 29.83 9.53 -0.30
C LEU A 445 30.65 9.17 -1.56
N ASP A 446 31.67 8.31 -1.42
CA ASP A 446 32.22 7.63 -2.60
C ASP A 446 31.23 6.56 -3.10
N ILE A 447 30.64 6.85 -4.25
CA ILE A 447 29.65 5.98 -4.90
C ILE A 447 30.24 4.64 -5.33
N GLN A 448 31.53 4.56 -5.68
CA GLN A 448 32.16 3.29 -6.09
C GLN A 448 32.33 2.37 -4.90
N THR A 449 32.98 2.84 -3.81
CA THR A 449 33.07 2.09 -2.56
C THR A 449 31.71 1.70 -2.00
N TYR A 450 30.69 2.57 -2.10
CA TYR A 450 29.32 2.22 -1.71
C TYR A 450 28.79 1.03 -2.51
N VAL A 451 28.87 1.08 -3.84
CA VAL A 451 28.34 0.06 -4.74
C VAL A 451 29.07 -1.28 -4.60
N ASP A 452 30.39 -1.25 -4.40
CA ASP A 452 31.20 -2.45 -4.18
C ASP A 452 30.88 -3.18 -2.86
N ASN A 453 30.25 -2.50 -1.89
CA ASN A 453 29.87 -3.04 -0.58
C ASN A 453 28.38 -3.34 -0.43
N ILE A 454 27.57 -3.29 -1.51
CA ILE A 454 26.16 -3.67 -1.46
C ILE A 454 26.02 -5.18 -1.18
N ASP A 455 25.16 -5.50 -0.21
CA ASP A 455 24.60 -6.85 -0.04
C ASP A 455 23.40 -7.01 -1.00
N GLU A 456 23.60 -7.78 -2.06
CA GLU A 456 22.58 -8.08 -3.08
C GLU A 456 21.38 -8.85 -2.53
N ALA A 457 21.54 -9.61 -1.44
CA ALA A 457 20.43 -10.31 -0.78
C ALA A 457 19.51 -9.34 -0.01
N VAL A 458 20.03 -8.17 0.38
CA VAL A 458 19.25 -7.08 1.00
C VAL A 458 18.72 -6.09 -0.05
N ARG A 459 19.52 -5.81 -1.09
CA ARG A 459 19.23 -4.79 -2.10
C ARG A 459 19.43 -5.33 -3.51
N SER A 460 18.38 -5.95 -4.05
CA SER A 460 18.30 -6.41 -5.44
C SER A 460 18.50 -5.26 -6.42
N GLN A 461 19.08 -5.55 -7.59
CA GLN A 461 19.37 -4.56 -8.64
C GLN A 461 18.48 -4.82 -9.87
N PRO A 462 18.13 -3.79 -10.67
CA PRO A 462 18.62 -2.41 -10.61
C PRO A 462 17.91 -1.55 -9.56
N PHE A 463 18.54 -0.42 -9.18
CA PHE A 463 17.90 0.63 -8.39
C PHE A 463 18.48 2.02 -8.65
N VAL A 464 17.72 3.07 -8.29
CA VAL A 464 18.12 4.47 -8.42
C VAL A 464 18.88 4.94 -7.17
N VAL A 465 19.97 5.68 -7.35
CA VAL A 465 20.70 6.41 -6.30
C VAL A 465 20.76 7.89 -6.64
N VAL A 466 20.61 8.76 -5.65
CA VAL A 466 20.92 10.19 -5.75
C VAL A 466 21.88 10.63 -4.66
N ARG A 467 22.80 11.54 -4.99
CA ARG A 467 23.70 12.19 -4.01
C ARG A 467 23.19 13.59 -3.68
N GLY A 468 23.21 13.94 -2.40
CA GLY A 468 22.69 15.21 -1.88
C GLY A 468 21.23 15.09 -1.43
N ASN A 469 20.40 16.06 -1.79
CA ASN A 469 18.98 16.09 -1.43
C ASN A 469 18.09 15.54 -2.56
N ILE A 470 16.95 14.93 -2.23
CA ILE A 470 15.98 14.40 -3.19
C ILE A 470 15.39 15.48 -4.11
N LEU A 471 15.15 16.71 -3.61
CA LEU A 471 14.59 17.80 -4.40
C LEU A 471 15.56 18.31 -5.46
N THR A 472 16.81 18.48 -5.08
CA THR A 472 17.90 19.07 -5.88
C THR A 472 19.11 18.10 -5.84
N PRO A 473 19.00 16.93 -6.48
CA PRO A 473 20.07 15.94 -6.46
C PRO A 473 21.27 16.45 -7.26
N ILE A 474 22.46 16.33 -6.68
CA ILE A 474 23.71 16.81 -7.30
C ILE A 474 24.14 15.84 -8.41
N GLN A 475 23.91 14.55 -8.18
CA GLN A 475 24.17 13.47 -9.13
C GLN A 475 23.07 12.41 -8.98
N ALA A 476 22.66 11.81 -10.09
CA ALA A 476 21.72 10.69 -10.12
C ALA A 476 22.33 9.51 -10.89
N TYR A 477 22.07 8.29 -10.41
CA TYR A 477 22.63 7.07 -10.94
C TYR A 477 21.58 5.95 -10.98
N VAL A 478 21.79 4.98 -11.85
CA VAL A 478 21.20 3.65 -11.75
C VAL A 478 22.32 2.64 -11.50
N VAL A 479 22.16 1.79 -10.49
CA VAL A 479 23.13 0.73 -10.17
C VAL A 479 22.61 -0.60 -10.72
N VAL A 480 23.42 -1.28 -11.54
CA VAL A 480 23.08 -2.55 -12.21
C VAL A 480 24.27 -3.50 -12.15
N GLU A 481 24.15 -4.68 -11.53
CA GLU A 481 25.25 -5.64 -11.33
C GLU A 481 26.55 -4.97 -10.81
N ARG A 482 26.43 -4.11 -9.79
CA ARG A 482 27.51 -3.27 -9.23
C ARG A 482 28.16 -2.28 -10.21
N ARG A 483 27.52 -2.00 -11.36
CA ARG A 483 27.94 -0.99 -12.34
C ARG A 483 27.12 0.28 -12.15
N ILE A 484 27.79 1.42 -12.19
CA ILE A 484 27.18 2.74 -12.02
C ILE A 484 26.87 3.34 -13.39
N LEU A 485 25.58 3.56 -13.68
CA LEU A 485 25.12 4.25 -14.89
C LEU A 485 24.73 5.69 -14.52
N PRO A 486 25.48 6.72 -14.96
CA PRO A 486 25.17 8.11 -14.65
C PRO A 486 23.96 8.62 -15.43
N ALA A 487 23.07 9.34 -14.74
CA ALA A 487 21.90 9.99 -15.33
C ALA A 487 21.93 11.49 -15.04
N ALA A 488 21.61 12.31 -16.05
CA ALA A 488 21.72 13.77 -15.93
C ALA A 488 20.65 14.41 -15.00
N THR A 489 19.56 13.71 -14.69
CA THR A 489 18.51 14.12 -13.74
C THR A 489 17.89 12.89 -13.08
N LEU A 490 17.21 13.08 -11.94
CA LEU A 490 16.44 12.00 -11.29
C LEU A 490 15.37 11.40 -12.23
N LEU A 491 14.72 12.23 -13.05
CA LEU A 491 13.75 11.75 -14.04
C LEU A 491 14.38 10.77 -15.02
N LYS A 492 15.58 11.07 -15.54
CA LYS A 492 16.34 10.14 -16.40
C LYS A 492 16.79 8.88 -15.65
N ALA A 493 17.14 8.98 -14.37
CA ALA A 493 17.52 7.81 -13.58
C ALA A 493 16.32 6.86 -13.36
N VAL A 494 15.13 7.39 -13.06
CA VAL A 494 13.90 6.59 -12.93
C VAL A 494 13.49 5.98 -14.27
N ASP A 495 13.61 6.71 -15.38
CA ASP A 495 13.37 6.19 -16.73
C ASP A 495 14.32 5.03 -17.05
N LEU A 496 15.63 5.24 -16.91
CA LEU A 496 16.66 4.22 -17.17
C LEU A 496 16.47 2.99 -16.28
N CYS A 497 16.18 3.17 -14.99
CA CYS A 497 15.93 2.05 -14.07
C CYS A 497 14.66 1.27 -14.43
N PHE A 498 13.59 1.96 -14.84
CA PHE A 498 12.36 1.29 -15.31
C PHE A 498 12.62 0.49 -16.60
N LYS A 499 13.37 1.07 -17.54
CA LYS A 499 13.74 0.40 -18.80
C LYS A 499 14.66 -0.80 -18.56
N ALA A 500 15.61 -0.67 -17.63
CA ALA A 500 16.50 -1.76 -17.21
C ALA A 500 15.71 -2.96 -16.67
N LEU A 501 14.71 -2.73 -15.82
CA LEU A 501 13.82 -3.78 -15.30
C LEU A 501 13.11 -4.54 -16.44
N TYR A 502 12.67 -3.84 -17.49
CA TYR A 502 11.98 -4.44 -18.63
C TYR A 502 12.91 -5.15 -19.61
N VAL A 503 14.03 -4.55 -19.99
CA VAL A 503 14.96 -5.12 -21.00
C VAL A 503 15.59 -6.41 -20.48
N MET A 504 15.94 -6.45 -19.19
CA MET A 504 16.55 -7.61 -18.52
C MET A 504 15.55 -8.55 -17.82
N ASP A 505 14.25 -8.33 -17.99
CA ASP A 505 13.14 -9.15 -17.44
C ASP A 505 13.22 -9.37 -15.91
N ILE A 506 13.49 -8.29 -15.16
CA ILE A 506 13.75 -8.33 -13.71
C ILE A 506 12.48 -7.95 -12.92
N GLU A 507 12.12 -8.78 -11.94
CA GLU A 507 11.01 -8.49 -11.03
C GLU A 507 11.25 -7.23 -10.17
N TYR A 508 10.17 -6.50 -9.86
CA TYR A 508 10.25 -5.34 -8.97
C TYR A 508 10.54 -5.75 -7.52
N GLN A 509 11.50 -5.06 -6.90
CA GLN A 509 11.76 -5.13 -5.45
C GLN A 509 10.45 -5.09 -4.62
N PRO A 510 10.19 -6.05 -3.71
CA PRO A 510 8.93 -6.13 -2.95
C PRO A 510 8.55 -4.85 -2.19
N GLN A 511 9.55 -4.13 -1.70
CA GLN A 511 9.45 -2.87 -0.95
C GLN A 511 8.76 -1.77 -1.78
N SER A 512 9.22 -1.57 -3.02
CA SER A 512 8.79 -0.50 -3.94
C SER A 512 7.93 -1.01 -5.11
N CYS A 513 7.60 -2.31 -5.17
CA CYS A 513 6.81 -2.93 -6.24
C CYS A 513 5.50 -2.21 -6.57
N SER A 514 4.78 -1.66 -5.58
CA SER A 514 3.56 -0.88 -5.83
C SER A 514 3.81 0.49 -6.46
N VAL A 515 4.99 1.09 -6.26
CA VAL A 515 5.45 2.31 -6.95
C VAL A 515 5.79 2.00 -8.40
N TRP A 516 6.57 0.95 -8.65
CA TRP A 516 6.89 0.50 -10.00
C TRP A 516 5.65 0.11 -10.80
N LYS A 517 4.67 -0.58 -10.19
CA LYS A 517 3.37 -0.86 -10.82
C LYS A 517 2.54 0.40 -11.11
N PHE A 518 2.68 1.48 -10.33
CA PHE A 518 2.06 2.76 -10.70
C PHE A 518 2.69 3.34 -11.98
N LEU A 519 4.03 3.38 -12.07
CA LEU A 519 4.73 3.85 -13.27
C LEU A 519 4.39 2.97 -14.48
N GLN A 520 4.45 1.65 -14.32
CA GLN A 520 4.09 0.66 -15.33
C GLN A 520 2.72 0.93 -15.96
N ILE A 521 1.68 1.09 -15.13
CA ILE A 521 0.29 1.08 -15.57
C ILE A 521 -0.18 2.49 -15.94
N VAL A 522 0.17 3.51 -15.16
CA VAL A 522 -0.34 4.89 -15.35
C VAL A 522 0.55 5.68 -16.32
N VAL A 523 1.86 5.50 -16.26
CA VAL A 523 2.80 6.21 -17.14
C VAL A 523 3.03 5.40 -18.43
N PHE A 524 3.63 4.22 -18.32
CA PHE A 524 4.04 3.42 -19.49
C PHE A 524 2.89 2.61 -20.11
N GLN A 525 1.74 2.48 -19.44
CA GLN A 525 0.54 1.77 -19.92
C GLN A 525 0.81 0.32 -20.34
N PHE A 526 1.61 -0.42 -19.56
CA PHE A 526 1.66 -1.88 -19.64
C PHE A 526 0.57 -2.45 -18.74
N THR A 527 -0.52 -2.94 -19.35
CA THR A 527 -1.73 -3.38 -18.64
C THR A 527 -1.98 -4.89 -18.67
N ASP A 528 -1.16 -5.64 -19.40
CA ASP A 528 -1.43 -7.05 -19.70
C ASP A 528 -1.22 -7.96 -18.48
N GLY A 529 -2.19 -8.85 -18.23
CA GLY A 529 -2.17 -9.83 -17.13
C GLY A 529 -2.39 -9.26 -15.70
N GLU A 530 -2.12 -7.98 -15.49
CA GLU A 530 -2.03 -7.34 -14.18
C GLU A 530 -3.35 -7.22 -13.40
N HIS A 531 -3.26 -7.36 -12.07
CA HIS A 531 -4.38 -7.08 -11.17
C HIS A 531 -4.24 -5.69 -10.57
N LEU A 532 -4.96 -4.71 -11.11
CA LEU A 532 -4.96 -3.35 -10.57
C LEU A 532 -5.70 -3.31 -9.23
N THR A 533 -4.98 -2.92 -8.17
CA THR A 533 -5.55 -2.69 -6.85
C THR A 533 -6.59 -1.56 -6.86
N PRO A 534 -7.57 -1.56 -5.93
CA PRO A 534 -8.52 -0.46 -5.80
C PRO A 534 -7.85 0.91 -5.60
N LYS A 535 -6.72 0.95 -4.89
CA LYS A 535 -5.96 2.17 -4.63
C LYS A 535 -5.31 2.73 -5.90
N LEU A 536 -4.79 1.86 -6.77
CA LEU A 536 -4.23 2.28 -8.05
C LEU A 536 -5.30 2.88 -8.96
N ARG A 537 -6.49 2.25 -9.03
CA ARG A 537 -7.63 2.78 -9.82
C ARG A 537 -8.15 4.11 -9.27
N GLU A 538 -8.21 4.28 -7.95
CA GLU A 538 -8.55 5.56 -7.31
C GLU A 538 -7.57 6.67 -7.69
N VAL A 539 -6.26 6.41 -7.61
CA VAL A 539 -5.24 7.39 -8.00
C VAL A 539 -5.32 7.68 -9.51
N ARG A 540 -5.53 6.66 -10.35
CA ARG A 540 -5.65 6.81 -11.81
C ARG A 540 -6.88 7.60 -12.24
N ALA A 541 -8.01 7.46 -11.54
CA ALA A 541 -9.18 8.32 -11.72
C ALA A 541 -8.81 9.80 -11.46
N PHE A 542 -8.06 10.07 -10.39
CA PHE A 542 -7.56 11.42 -10.08
C PHE A 542 -6.55 11.96 -11.10
N MET A 543 -5.60 11.14 -11.57
CA MET A 543 -4.64 11.54 -12.61
C MET A 543 -5.33 11.97 -13.91
N ASN A 544 -6.49 11.39 -14.21
CA ASN A 544 -7.30 11.68 -15.40
C ASN A 544 -8.42 12.70 -15.17
N MET A 545 -8.50 13.38 -14.02
CA MET A 545 -9.38 14.55 -13.86
C MET A 545 -8.93 15.69 -14.80
N PRO A 546 -9.86 16.44 -15.41
CA PRO A 546 -9.55 17.56 -16.29
C PRO A 546 -8.83 18.70 -15.56
#